data_AF-A0A973QVU7-F1
#
_entry.id   AF-A0A973QVU7-F1
#
_cell.length_a   1.000
_cell.length_b   1.000
_cell.length_c   1.000
_cell.angle_alpha   90.00
_cell.angle_beta   90.00
_cell.angle_gamma   90.00
#
_symmetry.space_group_name_H-M   'P 1'
#
loop_
_entity.id
_entity.type
_entity.pdbx_description
1 polymer ?
#
loop_
_entity_poly.entity_id
_entity_poly.type
_entity_poly.pdbx_seq_one_letter_code
_entity_poly.pdbx_strand_id
1 'polypeptide(L)'
;ESFAATATRIAAARDKLVAAYAGRTVLLVSHVTPIKTFVQLALGAPPESLFRMELSAAALSAVAYYADGNASVRLFNDTSHLR
;
A
#
# COMPACT_ATOMS: atom_id res chain seq x y z
N GLU A 1 4.56 -17.25 0.28
CA GLU A 1 3.50 -17.11 1.31
C GLU A 1 2.14 -16.96 0.61
N SER A 2 1.03 -17.20 1.29
CA SER A 2 -0.31 -16.95 0.73
C SER A 2 -0.65 -15.46 0.74
N PHE A 3 -1.61 -15.03 -0.10
CA PHE A 3 -2.10 -13.65 -0.08
C PHE A 3 -2.71 -13.28 1.29
N ALA A 4 -3.43 -14.21 1.93
CA ALA A 4 -3.99 -14.00 3.26
C ALA A 4 -2.89 -13.78 4.32
N ALA A 5 -1.84 -14.62 4.33
CA ALA A 5 -0.71 -14.43 5.23
C ALA A 5 0.00 -13.08 4.99
N THR A 6 0.15 -12.71 3.72
CA THR A 6 0.71 -11.40 3.34
C THR A 6 -0.17 -10.26 3.85
N ALA A 7 -1.48 -10.33 3.66
CA ALA A 7 -2.43 -9.31 4.12
C ALA A 7 -2.34 -9.08 5.63
N THR A 8 -2.32 -10.14 6.43
CA THR A 8 -2.13 -10.04 7.89
C THR A 8 -0.82 -9.34 8.24
N ARG A 9 0.28 -9.73 7.59
CA ARG A 9 1.61 -9.15 7.84
C ARG A 9 1.68 -7.69 7.43
N ILE A 10 1.08 -7.31 6.30
CA ILE A 10 1.06 -5.94 5.79
C ILE A 10 0.14 -5.05 6.62
N ALA A 11 -1.00 -5.55 7.10
CA ALA A 11 -1.84 -4.80 8.04
C ALA A 11 -1.07 -4.49 9.34
N ALA A 12 -0.40 -5.50 9.92
CA ALA A 12 0.43 -5.28 11.10
C ALA A 12 1.61 -4.30 10.84
N ALA A 13 2.22 -4.36 9.65
CA ALA A 13 3.27 -3.43 9.26
C ALA A 13 2.74 -2.00 9.10
N ARG A 14 1.58 -1.83 8.44
CA ARG A 14 0.87 -0.55 8.31
C ARG A 14 0.64 0.07 9.69
N ASP A 15 0.06 -0.68 10.62
CA ASP A 15 -0.31 -0.17 11.93
C ASP A 15 0.93 0.31 12.71
N LYS A 16 2.02 -0.47 12.65
CA LYS A 16 3.31 -0.09 13.24
C LYS A 16 3.88 1.18 12.59
N LEU A 17 3.86 1.29 11.27
CA LEU A 17 4.38 2.45 10.55
C LEU A 17 3.57 3.72 10.84
N VAL A 18 2.24 3.63 10.83
CA VAL A 18 1.35 4.74 11.14
C VAL A 18 1.58 5.24 12.57
N ALA A 19 1.72 4.33 13.53
CA ALA A 19 2.01 4.69 14.92
C ALA A 19 3.41 5.31 15.09
N ALA A 20 4.44 4.70 14.50
CA ALA A 20 5.83 5.14 14.68
C ALA A 20 6.15 6.47 13.96
N TYR A 21 5.45 6.77 12.86
CA TYR A 21 5.73 7.92 12.00
C TYR A 21 4.52 8.84 11.82
N ALA A 22 3.70 9.00 12.87
CA ALA A 22 2.53 9.87 12.84
C ALA A 22 2.87 11.29 12.37
N GLY A 23 2.07 11.81 11.43
CA GLY A 23 2.25 13.14 10.84
C GLY A 23 3.44 13.28 9.88
N ARG A 24 4.16 12.20 9.58
CA ARG A 24 5.31 12.21 8.67
C ARG A 24 5.03 11.44 7.39
N THR A 25 5.70 11.85 6.31
CA THR A 25 5.79 11.06 5.09
C THR A 25 6.94 10.05 5.21
N VAL A 26 6.67 8.80 4.88
CA VAL A 26 7.68 7.72 4.84
C VAL A 26 7.75 7.12 3.44
N LEU A 27 8.96 6.80 2.98
CA LEU A 27 9.17 6.05 1.75
C LEU A 27 9.38 4.58 2.10
N LEU A 28 8.54 3.71 1.53
CA LEU A 28 8.70 2.26 1.63
C LEU A 28 9.10 1.70 0.27
N VAL A 29 10.21 0.94 0.25
CA VAL A 29 10.64 0.18 -0.93
C VAL A 29 10.34 -1.29 -0.67
N SER A 30 9.57 -1.91 -1.57
CA SER A 30 9.13 -3.30 -1.40
C SER A 30 8.83 -3.95 -2.76
N HIS A 31 8.14 -5.08 -2.72
CA HIS A 31 7.77 -5.86 -3.90
C HIS A 31 6.29 -5.70 -4.24
N VAL A 32 5.92 -6.26 -5.41
CA VAL A 32 4.58 -6.17 -6.00
C VAL A 32 3.46 -6.53 -5.03
N THR A 33 3.52 -7.69 -4.38
CA THR A 33 2.44 -8.15 -3.50
C THR A 33 2.26 -7.24 -2.28
N PRO A 34 3.29 -6.94 -1.46
CA PRO A 34 3.17 -5.96 -0.38
C PRO A 34 2.56 -4.62 -0.81
N ILE A 35 3.01 -4.05 -1.94
CA ILE A 35 2.53 -2.76 -2.42
C ILE A 35 1.04 -2.83 -2.78
N LYS A 36 0.64 -3.85 -3.57
CA LYS A 36 -0.77 -4.06 -3.92
C LYS A 36 -1.63 -4.31 -2.69
N THR A 37 -1.11 -5.01 -1.68
CA THR A 37 -1.80 -5.24 -0.41
C THR A 37 -2.01 -3.95 0.38
N PHE A 38 -1.03 -3.03 0.45
CA PHE A 38 -1.24 -1.71 1.06
C PHE A 38 -2.39 -0.94 0.37
N VAL A 39 -2.41 -0.95 -0.96
CA VAL A 39 -3.46 -0.29 -1.76
C VAL A 39 -4.82 -0.96 -1.53
N GLN A 40 -4.88 -2.29 -1.56
CA GLN A 40 -6.10 -3.06 -1.31
C GLN A 40 -6.68 -2.78 0.08
N LEU A 41 -5.85 -2.76 1.11
CA LEU A 41 -6.27 -2.44 2.49
C LEU A 41 -6.72 -0.98 2.61
N ALA A 42 -6.04 -0.03 1.95
CA ALA A 42 -6.40 1.38 1.99
C ALA A 42 -7.74 1.68 1.30
N LEU A 43 -8.06 0.94 0.22
CA LEU A 43 -9.34 1.06 -0.48
C LEU A 43 -10.48 0.29 0.21
N GLY A 44 -10.19 -0.53 1.23
CA GLY A 44 -11.15 -1.50 1.75
C GLY A 44 -11.61 -2.52 0.68
N ALA A 45 -10.78 -2.74 -0.34
CA ALA A 45 -11.13 -3.55 -1.50
C ALA A 45 -11.08 -5.05 -1.15
N PRO A 46 -11.85 -5.91 -1.84
CA PRO A 46 -11.81 -7.35 -1.60
C PRO A 46 -10.46 -7.95 -2.05
N PRO A 47 -9.98 -9.06 -1.45
CA PRO A 47 -8.68 -9.66 -1.75
C PRO A 47 -8.45 -9.98 -3.23
N GLU A 48 -9.51 -10.33 -3.96
CA GLU A 48 -9.48 -10.65 -5.39
C GLU A 48 -9.00 -9.47 -6.24
N SER A 49 -9.11 -8.25 -5.72
CA SER A 49 -8.62 -7.03 -6.38
C SER A 49 -7.11 -7.09 -6.65
N LEU A 50 -6.34 -7.83 -5.84
CA LEU A 50 -4.89 -7.99 -6.05
C LEU A 50 -4.56 -8.57 -7.43
N PHE A 51 -5.42 -9.43 -7.97
CA PHE A 51 -5.27 -10.03 -9.30
C PHE A 51 -5.68 -9.09 -10.45
N ARG A 52 -6.35 -7.97 -10.12
CA ARG A 52 -6.81 -6.96 -11.08
C ARG A 52 -5.94 -5.72 -11.10
N MET A 53 -4.97 -5.64 -10.19
CA MET A 53 -3.99 -4.57 -10.11
C MET A 53 -2.76 -4.94 -10.94
N GLU A 54 -2.28 -4.04 -11.80
CA GLU A 54 -0.96 -4.11 -12.43
C GLU A 54 -0.01 -3.18 -11.65
N LEU A 55 1.26 -3.57 -11.50
CA LEU A 55 2.26 -2.73 -10.86
C LEU A 55 3.58 -2.88 -11.63
N SER A 56 3.97 -1.80 -12.29
CA SER A 56 5.17 -1.69 -13.09
C SER A 56 6.41 -1.57 -12.22
N ALA A 57 7.55 -1.96 -12.77
CA ALA A 57 8.84 -1.82 -12.11
C ALA A 57 9.15 -0.33 -11.85
N ALA A 58 9.74 -0.04 -10.69
CA ALA A 58 10.06 1.31 -10.25
C ALA A 58 8.86 2.29 -10.19
N ALA A 59 7.63 1.79 -10.23
CA ALA A 59 6.46 2.64 -10.11
C ALA A 59 6.27 3.17 -8.68
N LEU A 60 5.76 4.39 -8.57
CA LEU A 60 5.42 5.03 -7.31
C LEU A 60 3.92 4.88 -7.01
N SER A 61 3.61 4.56 -5.75
CA SER A 61 2.24 4.57 -5.22
C SER A 61 2.21 5.36 -3.92
N ALA A 62 1.12 6.07 -3.66
CA ALA A 62 0.98 6.93 -2.50
C ALA A 62 -0.35 6.69 -1.79
N VAL A 63 -0.27 6.38 -0.50
CA VAL A 63 -1.42 6.21 0.40
C VAL A 63 -1.27 7.16 1.57
N ALA A 64 -2.36 7.83 1.94
CA ALA A 64 -2.44 8.63 3.15
C ALA A 64 -3.37 7.94 4.16
N TYR A 65 -2.89 7.77 5.39
CA TYR A 65 -3.66 7.30 6.54
C TYR A 65 -3.89 8.48 7.49
N TYR A 66 -5.12 8.64 7.97
CA TYR A 66 -5.55 9.75 8.80
C TYR A 66 -5.82 9.30 10.25
N ALA A 67 -5.77 10.25 11.18
CA ALA A 67 -5.93 9.97 12.61
C ALA A 67 -7.33 9.46 12.99
N ASP A 68 -8.33 9.72 12.15
CA ASP A 68 -9.70 9.22 12.28
C ASP A 68 -9.85 7.76 11.80
N GLY A 69 -8.75 7.12 11.38
CA GLY A 69 -8.73 5.76 10.86
C GLY A 69 -9.06 5.65 9.38
N ASN A 70 -9.36 6.75 8.69
CA ASN A 70 -9.63 6.74 7.26
C ASN A 70 -8.34 6.64 6.43
N ALA A 71 -8.47 6.22 5.18
CA ALA A 71 -7.36 6.13 4.24
C ALA A 71 -7.74 6.64 2.84
N SER A 72 -6.74 7.10 2.08
CA SER A 72 -6.91 7.48 0.68
C SER A 72 -5.73 7.04 -0.17
N VAL A 73 -6.00 6.45 -1.32
CA VAL A 73 -4.99 6.18 -2.35
C VAL A 73 -4.92 7.41 -3.27
N ARG A 74 -3.78 8.10 -3.25
CA ARG A 74 -3.56 9.34 -4.01
C ARG A 74 -2.88 9.09 -5.35
N LEU A 75 -2.07 8.03 -5.41
CA LEU A 75 -1.34 7.63 -6.60
C LEU A 75 -1.21 6.12 -6.61
N PHE A 76 -1.35 5.52 -7.77
CA PHE A 76 -1.12 4.10 -7.97
C PHE A 76 -0.37 3.89 -9.27
N ASN A 77 0.73 3.13 -9.19
CA ASN A 77 1.49 2.67 -10.35
C ASN A 77 2.03 3.80 -11.27
N ASP A 78 2.50 4.90 -10.69
CA ASP A 78 3.04 6.01 -11.48
C ASP A 78 4.49 5.77 -11.92
N THR A 79 4.71 5.83 -13.22
CA THR A 79 6.04 5.72 -13.86
C THR A 79 6.39 6.99 -14.63
N SER A 80 5.71 8.10 -14.36
CA SER A 80 5.88 9.36 -15.10
C SER A 80 7.30 9.93 -15.06
N HIS A 81 8.06 9.58 -14.01
CA HIS A 81 9.45 9.97 -13.79
C HIS A 81 10.47 9.16 -14.61
N LEU A 82 10.06 8.07 -15.26
CA LEU A 82 10.93 7.20 -16.09
C LEU A 82 10.88 7.54 -17.58
N ARG A 83 10.34 8.72 -17.92
CA ARG A 83 10.30 9.22 -19.30
C ARG A 83 11.63 9.81 -19.74
#